data_AF-A0A7S2QX10-F1
#
_entry.id   AF-A0A7S2QX10-F1
#
_cell.length_a   1.000
_cell.length_b   1.000
_cell.length_c   1.000
_cell.angle_alpha   90.00
_cell.angle_beta   90.00
_cell.angle_gamma   90.00
#
_symmetry.space_group_name_H-M   'P 1'
#
loop_
_entity.id
_entity.type
_entity.pdbx_description
1 polymer ?
#
loop_
_entity_poly.entity_id
_entity_poly.type
_entity_poly.pdbx_seq_one_letter_code
_entity_poly.pdbx_strand_id
1 'polypeptide(L)'
;YQPPLSALCAGKPPPYERIHRSVFVSVPPPSRMRKDESTTCDCVAPAGALTHGRSKKDVPKTGCGAECMNRQLRYSCDPRNCPCGDACSNRPLGQLPCPKTKITRTLHRGWGLVLQEPVAAGDFIVEYAGEIIDERESAARLFYDKQIGEE
;
A
#
# COMPACT_ATOMS: atom_id res chain seq x y z
N TYR A 1 -2.02 -0.97 39.00
CA TYR A 1 -3.39 -0.53 38.64
C TYR A 1 -3.44 -0.31 37.14
N GLN A 2 -4.07 -1.21 36.38
CA GLN A 2 -4.38 -0.95 34.96
C GLN A 2 -5.75 -0.28 34.91
N PRO A 3 -5.87 0.97 34.45
CA PRO A 3 -7.17 1.63 34.37
C PRO A 3 -8.08 0.88 33.38
N PRO A 4 -9.40 0.85 33.62
CA PRO A 4 -10.35 0.20 32.73
C PRO A 4 -10.34 0.84 31.33
N LEU A 5 -10.49 0.02 30.28
CA LEU A 5 -10.48 0.42 28.87
C LEU A 5 -11.48 1.55 28.54
N SER A 6 -12.53 1.72 29.35
CA SER A 6 -13.51 2.81 29.22
C SER A 6 -12.95 4.20 29.51
N ALA A 7 -11.80 4.31 30.18
CA ALA A 7 -11.16 5.59 30.52
C ALA A 7 -10.24 6.14 29.41
N LEU A 8 -10.00 5.38 28.33
CA LEU A 8 -9.12 5.79 27.21
C LEU A 8 -9.89 6.49 26.05
N CYS A 9 -11.19 6.73 26.21
CA CYS A 9 -12.07 7.07 25.09
C CYS A 9 -12.33 8.58 24.85
N ALA A 10 -11.76 9.51 25.62
CA ALA A 10 -12.17 10.92 25.50
C ALA A 10 -11.22 11.76 24.62
N GLY A 11 -11.32 11.62 23.29
CA GLY A 11 -10.66 12.55 22.36
C GLY A 11 -10.86 12.17 20.88
N LYS A 12 -10.63 13.11 19.97
CA LYS A 12 -10.37 12.83 18.55
C LYS A 12 -8.86 12.93 18.31
N PRO A 13 -8.28 12.23 17.32
CA PRO A 13 -6.91 12.49 16.92
C PRO A 13 -6.75 13.97 16.50
N PRO A 14 -5.54 14.53 16.58
CA PRO A 14 -5.23 15.81 15.95
C PRO A 14 -5.72 15.83 14.50
N PRO A 15 -6.21 16.97 13.99
CA PRO A 15 -6.70 17.06 12.63
C PRO A 15 -5.59 16.71 11.64
N TYR A 16 -5.92 15.92 10.64
CA TYR A 16 -5.05 15.61 9.51
C TYR A 16 -5.90 15.47 8.25
N GLU A 17 -5.30 15.76 7.10
CA GLU A 17 -5.94 15.50 5.82
C GLU A 17 -5.68 14.04 5.41
N ARG A 18 -6.74 13.31 5.11
CA ARG A 18 -6.61 11.93 4.62
C ARG A 18 -6.27 11.96 3.14
N ILE A 19 -5.02 11.64 2.82
CA ILE A 19 -4.56 11.42 1.45
C ILE A 19 -4.60 9.93 1.09
N HIS A 20 -4.95 9.64 -0.16
CA HIS A 20 -5.01 8.28 -0.70
C HIS A 20 -3.76 7.87 -1.49
N ARG A 21 -2.89 8.84 -1.78
CA ARG A 21 -1.62 8.69 -2.49
C ARG A 21 -0.66 9.75 -1.99
N SER A 22 0.64 9.50 -2.10
CA SER A 22 1.63 10.51 -1.72
C SER A 22 1.50 11.79 -2.56
N VAL A 23 1.69 12.93 -1.91
CA VAL A 23 1.61 14.26 -2.51
C VAL A 23 3.01 14.83 -2.62
N PHE A 24 3.43 15.24 -3.81
CA PHE A 24 4.77 15.76 -4.06
C PHE A 24 4.77 17.28 -3.81
N VAL A 25 5.44 17.72 -2.74
CA VAL A 25 5.36 19.11 -2.25
C VAL A 25 6.54 19.93 -2.72
N SER A 26 7.77 19.51 -2.43
CA SER A 26 8.98 20.27 -2.78
C SER A 26 9.82 19.59 -3.86
N VAL A 27 9.39 18.42 -4.34
CA VAL A 27 10.01 17.67 -5.42
C VAL A 27 9.00 17.45 -6.56
N PRO A 28 9.44 17.34 -7.82
CA PRO A 28 8.54 16.99 -8.91
C PRO A 28 8.05 15.54 -8.76
N PRO A 29 6.81 15.23 -9.15
CA PRO A 29 6.35 13.85 -9.20
C PRO A 29 7.19 13.05 -10.21
N PRO A 30 7.47 11.76 -9.94
CA PRO A 30 8.23 10.93 -10.84
C PRO A 30 7.46 10.72 -12.14
N SER A 31 8.20 10.73 -13.25
CA SER A 31 7.65 10.35 -14.54
C SER A 31 7.16 8.90 -14.50
N ARG A 32 5.94 8.67 -14.99
CA ARG A 32 5.44 7.31 -15.14
C ARG A 32 6.28 6.58 -16.19
N MET A 33 6.82 5.43 -15.82
CA MET A 33 7.55 4.55 -16.71
C MET A 33 6.74 4.22 -17.97
N ARG A 34 7.40 4.18 -19.13
CA ARG A 34 6.75 3.79 -20.39
C ARG A 34 6.36 2.31 -20.36
N LYS A 35 5.42 1.91 -21.23
CA LYS A 35 4.94 0.53 -21.29
C LYS A 35 6.07 -0.46 -21.64
N ASP A 36 6.96 -0.07 -22.54
CA ASP A 36 8.09 -0.87 -23.04
C ASP A 36 9.27 -0.93 -22.08
N GLU A 37 9.35 0.02 -21.14
CA GLU A 37 10.34 0.02 -20.05
C GLU A 37 9.86 -0.78 -18.83
N SER A 38 8.55 -1.02 -18.73
CA SER A 38 7.95 -1.74 -17.61
C SER A 38 8.11 -3.26 -17.75
N THR A 39 8.60 -3.90 -16.68
CA THR A 39 8.76 -5.36 -16.62
C THR A 39 7.42 -6.08 -16.78
N THR A 40 7.34 -6.97 -17.76
CA THR A 40 6.19 -7.85 -17.98
C THR A 40 6.44 -9.18 -17.26
N CYS A 41 5.44 -9.70 -16.55
CA CYS A 41 5.55 -11.00 -15.90
C CYS A 41 5.19 -12.14 -16.86
N ASP A 42 5.72 -13.34 -16.60
CA ASP A 42 5.46 -14.55 -17.40
C ASP A 42 4.20 -15.32 -16.96
N CYS A 43 3.29 -14.67 -16.24
CA CYS A 43 2.06 -15.29 -15.79
C CYS A 43 1.12 -15.60 -16.97
N VAL A 44 0.21 -16.56 -16.78
CA VAL A 44 -0.80 -16.91 -17.78
C VAL A 44 -2.17 -16.45 -17.29
N ALA A 45 -3.00 -15.93 -18.18
CA ALA A 45 -4.37 -15.58 -17.86
C ALA A 45 -5.15 -16.81 -17.35
N PRO A 46 -5.98 -16.68 -16.30
CA PRO A 46 -6.84 -17.78 -15.84
C PRO A 46 -7.77 -18.26 -16.97
N ALA A 47 -8.10 -19.55 -16.96
CA ALA A 47 -8.67 -20.29 -18.09
C ALA A 47 -9.92 -19.60 -18.65
N GLY A 48 -9.84 -19.17 -19.91
CA GLY A 48 -10.84 -18.35 -20.60
C GLY A 48 -10.23 -17.49 -21.71
N ALA A 49 -8.93 -17.19 -21.63
CA ALA A 49 -8.14 -16.63 -22.73
C ALA A 49 -7.31 -17.75 -23.39
N LEU A 50 -7.62 -18.01 -24.65
CA LEU A 50 -7.05 -19.03 -25.55
C LEU A 50 -5.52 -19.14 -25.44
N THR A 51 -4.99 -20.29 -25.00
CA THR A 51 -3.68 -20.76 -25.48
C THR A 51 -3.69 -22.28 -25.64
N HIS A 52 -3.28 -22.73 -26.82
CA HIS A 52 -3.09 -24.14 -27.17
C HIS A 52 -1.99 -24.76 -26.30
N GLY A 53 -2.26 -25.92 -25.67
CA GLY A 53 -1.23 -26.90 -25.38
C GLY A 53 -0.64 -26.98 -23.96
N ARG A 54 -1.19 -26.31 -22.93
CA ARG A 54 -0.82 -26.59 -21.53
C ARG A 54 -1.94 -27.24 -20.74
N SER A 55 -1.57 -28.22 -19.91
CA SER A 55 -2.51 -29.08 -19.17
C SER A 55 -3.34 -28.26 -18.17
N LYS A 56 -4.63 -28.60 -18.06
CA LYS A 56 -5.67 -27.92 -17.26
C LYS A 56 -5.35 -27.80 -15.76
N LYS A 57 -4.26 -28.42 -15.28
CA LYS A 57 -3.86 -28.50 -13.87
C LYS A 57 -2.98 -27.33 -13.39
N ASP A 58 -2.41 -26.54 -14.30
CA ASP A 58 -1.40 -25.52 -13.96
C ASP A 58 -1.90 -24.07 -14.05
N VAL A 59 -3.22 -23.87 -14.25
CA VAL A 59 -3.81 -22.54 -14.36
C VAL A 59 -4.19 -22.03 -12.95
N PRO A 60 -3.55 -20.96 -12.44
CA PRO A 60 -3.98 -20.35 -11.18
C PRO A 60 -5.45 -19.90 -11.28
N LYS A 61 -6.27 -20.22 -10.29
CA LYS A 61 -7.68 -19.76 -10.22
C LYS A 61 -7.83 -18.23 -10.12
N THR A 62 -6.72 -17.54 -9.83
CA THR A 62 -6.58 -16.09 -9.62
C THR A 62 -5.28 -15.69 -10.33
N GLY A 63 -5.19 -14.56 -11.06
CA GLY A 63 -4.06 -14.23 -11.94
C GLY A 63 -2.65 -14.25 -11.31
N CYS A 64 -1.99 -13.09 -11.13
CA CYS A 64 -0.60 -13.03 -10.65
C CYS A 64 -0.44 -13.44 -9.17
N GLY A 65 -0.26 -14.74 -8.91
CA GLY A 65 -0.05 -15.34 -7.58
C GLY A 65 1.35 -15.13 -6.97
N ALA A 66 1.71 -15.97 -6.00
CA ALA A 66 2.99 -15.92 -5.27
C ALA A 66 4.22 -16.10 -6.20
N GLU A 67 4.10 -16.99 -7.19
CA GLU A 67 5.16 -17.31 -8.16
C GLU A 67 5.27 -16.30 -9.32
N CYS A 68 4.53 -15.19 -9.28
CA CYS A 68 4.70 -14.14 -10.28
C CYS A 68 6.11 -13.54 -10.14
N MET A 69 6.91 -13.60 -11.21
CA MET A 69 8.28 -13.04 -11.23
C MET A 69 8.31 -11.59 -10.72
N ASN A 70 7.38 -10.74 -11.16
CA ASN A 70 7.30 -9.36 -10.67
C ASN A 70 7.07 -9.32 -9.16
N ARG A 71 6.21 -10.17 -8.60
CA ARG A 71 5.97 -10.24 -7.15
C ARG A 71 7.21 -10.68 -6.38
N GLN A 72 7.92 -11.70 -6.87
CA GLN A 72 9.17 -12.17 -6.28
C GLN A 72 10.24 -11.07 -6.28
N LEU A 73 10.28 -10.26 -7.35
CA LEU A 73 11.17 -9.10 -7.48
C LEU A 73 10.64 -7.81 -6.80
N ARG A 74 9.51 -7.89 -6.09
CA ARG A 74 8.84 -6.76 -5.42
C ARG A 74 8.42 -5.63 -6.36
N TYR A 75 8.12 -5.96 -7.62
CA TYR A 75 7.49 -5.06 -8.58
C TYR A 75 5.98 -5.30 -8.66
N SER A 76 5.23 -4.20 -8.77
CA SER A 76 3.83 -4.26 -9.19
C SER A 76 3.76 -4.56 -10.68
N CYS A 77 2.79 -5.39 -11.12
CA CYS A 77 2.50 -5.55 -12.54
C CYS A 77 1.84 -4.29 -13.08
N ASP A 78 2.24 -3.88 -14.28
CA ASP A 78 1.59 -2.80 -15.01
C ASP A 78 0.33 -3.35 -15.72
N PRO A 79 -0.86 -2.82 -15.45
CA PRO A 79 -2.09 -3.24 -16.13
C PRO A 79 -2.01 -3.13 -17.66
N ARG A 80 -1.11 -2.28 -18.20
CA ARG A 80 -0.93 -2.07 -19.64
C ARG A 80 -0.23 -3.23 -20.36
N ASN A 81 0.51 -4.08 -19.64
CA ASN A 81 1.30 -5.18 -20.23
C ASN A 81 1.14 -6.53 -19.52
N CYS A 82 0.50 -6.58 -18.35
CA CYS A 82 0.31 -7.83 -17.62
C CYS A 82 -0.57 -8.81 -18.42
N PRO A 83 -0.11 -10.05 -18.70
CA PRO A 83 -0.88 -11.05 -19.44
C PRO A 83 -2.15 -11.50 -18.69
N CYS A 84 -2.19 -11.35 -17.36
CA CYS A 84 -3.39 -11.66 -16.58
C CYS A 84 -4.49 -10.57 -16.68
N GLY A 85 -4.21 -9.41 -17.30
CA GLY A 85 -5.18 -8.32 -17.43
C GLY A 85 -5.86 -7.97 -16.10
N ASP A 86 -7.19 -7.86 -16.12
CA ASP A 86 -7.99 -7.58 -14.93
C ASP A 86 -8.00 -8.72 -13.89
N ALA A 87 -7.57 -9.94 -14.25
CA ALA A 87 -7.41 -11.00 -13.26
C ALA A 87 -6.12 -10.87 -12.44
N CYS A 88 -5.23 -9.91 -12.77
CA CYS A 88 -4.01 -9.66 -12.02
C CYS A 88 -4.30 -9.23 -10.58
N SER A 89 -3.75 -9.95 -9.60
CA SER A 89 -3.77 -9.60 -8.17
C SER A 89 -2.46 -8.93 -7.69
N ASN A 90 -1.50 -8.69 -8.58
CA ASN A 90 -0.25 -7.98 -8.27
C ASN A 90 -0.27 -6.57 -8.86
N ARG A 91 -1.26 -5.76 -8.46
CA ARG A 91 -1.50 -4.41 -9.01
C ARG A 91 -0.71 -3.34 -8.23
N PRO A 92 -0.58 -2.10 -8.74
CA PRO A 92 -0.02 -0.99 -7.98
C PRO A 92 -0.71 -0.84 -6.62
N LEU A 93 0.05 -0.50 -5.57
CA LEU A 93 -0.43 -0.51 -4.17
C LEU A 93 -1.72 0.30 -3.96
N GLY A 94 -1.82 1.49 -4.54
CA GLY A 94 -3.03 2.33 -4.47
C GLY A 94 -4.29 1.74 -5.13
N GLN A 95 -4.19 0.59 -5.80
CA GLN A 95 -5.32 -0.17 -6.34
C GLN A 95 -5.61 -1.47 -5.56
N LEU A 96 -4.77 -1.81 -4.57
CA LEU A 96 -4.98 -2.99 -3.74
C LEU A 96 -6.02 -2.68 -2.66
N PRO A 97 -6.93 -3.61 -2.35
CA PRO A 97 -7.88 -3.44 -1.27
C PRO A 97 -7.11 -3.40 0.07
N CYS A 98 -7.39 -2.38 0.87
CA CYS A 98 -6.89 -2.30 2.25
C CYS A 98 -7.91 -2.92 3.20
N PRO A 99 -7.49 -3.73 4.20
CA PRO A 99 -8.39 -4.21 5.22
C PRO A 99 -9.02 -3.09 6.04
N LYS A 100 -10.18 -3.38 6.64
CA LYS A 100 -10.86 -2.47 7.57
C LYS A 100 -9.99 -2.19 8.79
N THR A 101 -9.85 -0.92 9.13
CA THR A 101 -9.06 -0.46 10.27
C THR A 101 -9.82 0.55 11.12
N LYS A 102 -9.44 0.66 12.39
CA LYS A 102 -10.00 1.61 13.36
C LYS A 102 -8.90 2.35 14.10
N ILE A 103 -9.03 3.66 14.16
CA ILE A 103 -8.19 4.52 15.01
C ILE A 103 -8.60 4.35 16.47
N THR A 104 -7.63 4.03 17.33
CA THR A 104 -7.86 3.73 18.75
C THR A 104 -6.81 4.42 19.61
N ARG A 105 -7.21 5.03 20.73
CA ARG A 105 -6.27 5.60 21.70
C ARG A 105 -5.56 4.47 22.45
N THR A 106 -4.23 4.46 22.40
CA THR A 106 -3.39 3.54 23.17
C THR A 106 -3.08 4.14 24.55
N LEU A 107 -2.62 3.31 25.50
CA LEU A 107 -2.31 3.76 26.86
C LEU A 107 -1.09 4.70 26.92
N HIS A 108 -0.03 4.39 26.16
CA HIS A 108 1.28 5.06 26.31
C HIS A 108 1.88 5.63 25.01
N ARG A 109 1.28 5.36 23.83
CA ARG A 109 1.87 5.72 22.52
C ARG A 109 0.94 6.57 21.66
N GLY A 110 0.06 7.36 22.28
CA GLY A 110 -0.88 8.19 21.55
C GLY A 110 -1.95 7.37 20.81
N TRP A 111 -2.25 7.75 19.58
CA TRP A 111 -3.24 7.11 18.71
C TRP A 111 -2.62 5.98 17.89
N GLY A 112 -3.29 4.84 17.83
CA GLY A 112 -2.89 3.68 17.05
C GLY A 112 -3.95 3.26 16.04
N LEU A 113 -3.55 2.39 15.11
CA LEU A 113 -4.42 1.79 14.10
C LEU A 113 -4.58 0.30 14.40
N VAL A 114 -5.82 -0.18 14.45
CA VAL A 114 -6.16 -1.58 14.76
C VAL A 114 -6.95 -2.18 13.60
N LEU A 115 -6.60 -3.39 13.18
CA LEU A 115 -7.37 -4.14 12.19
C LEU A 115 -8.75 -4.54 12.74
N GLN A 116 -9.77 -4.48 11.89
CA GLN A 116 -11.15 -4.90 12.21
C GLN A 116 -11.55 -6.22 11.55
N GLU A 117 -10.62 -6.85 10.84
CA GLU A 117 -10.81 -8.13 10.16
C GLU A 117 -9.49 -8.92 10.15
N PRO A 118 -9.55 -10.26 10.07
CA PRO A 118 -8.34 -11.08 10.04
C PRO A 118 -7.57 -10.85 8.74
N VAL A 119 -6.24 -10.90 8.83
CA VAL A 119 -5.31 -10.84 7.70
C VAL A 119 -4.32 -12.00 7.84
N ALA A 120 -3.89 -12.56 6.71
CA ALA A 120 -2.89 -13.61 6.65
C ALA A 120 -1.47 -13.03 6.54
N ALA A 121 -0.46 -13.85 6.87
CA ALA A 121 0.92 -13.48 6.62
C ALA A 121 1.16 -13.26 5.12
N GLY A 122 1.72 -12.11 4.76
CA GLY A 122 1.96 -11.72 3.38
C GLY A 122 0.84 -10.90 2.73
N ASP A 123 -0.28 -10.66 3.44
CA ASP A 123 -1.33 -9.79 2.93
C ASP A 123 -0.89 -8.32 2.90
N PHE A 124 -1.41 -7.60 1.92
CA PHE A 124 -1.27 -6.15 1.85
C PHE A 124 -2.18 -5.49 2.90
N ILE A 125 -1.63 -4.51 3.63
CA ILE A 125 -2.36 -3.79 4.68
C ILE A 125 -2.68 -2.36 4.24
N VAL A 126 -1.67 -1.53 4.04
CA VAL A 126 -1.86 -0.14 3.65
C VAL A 126 -0.58 0.41 3.04
N GLU A 127 -0.72 1.36 2.13
CA GLU A 127 0.40 2.17 1.64
C GLU A 127 0.72 3.27 2.66
N TYR A 128 2.00 3.44 2.98
CA TYR A 128 2.46 4.60 3.74
C TYR A 128 2.47 5.83 2.83
N ALA A 129 1.34 6.53 2.77
CA ALA A 129 1.18 7.75 2.02
C ALA A 129 1.49 8.96 2.90
N GLY A 130 2.18 9.95 2.32
CA GLY A 130 2.59 11.17 2.99
C GLY A 130 2.88 12.26 1.98
N GLU A 131 3.30 13.41 2.47
CA GLU A 131 3.96 14.40 1.63
C GLU A 131 5.38 13.91 1.31
N ILE A 132 5.76 14.00 0.04
CA ILE A 132 7.13 13.81 -0.41
C ILE A 132 7.79 15.18 -0.44
N ILE A 133 8.76 15.34 0.45
CA ILE A 133 9.53 16.56 0.65
C ILE A 133 11.02 16.25 0.48
N ASP A 134 11.79 17.25 0.07
CA ASP A 134 13.25 17.19 0.04
C ASP A 134 13.86 17.49 1.43
N GLU A 135 15.18 17.34 1.50
CA GLU A 135 15.94 17.55 2.74
C GLU A 135 15.83 18.98 3.27
N ARG A 136 15.71 19.99 2.40
CA ARG A 136 15.61 21.40 2.79
C ARG A 136 14.27 21.66 3.49
N GLU A 137 13.18 21.20 2.88
CA GLU A 137 11.83 21.32 3.45
C GLU A 137 11.71 20.50 4.75
N SER A 138 12.27 19.29 4.79
CA SER A 138 12.32 18.48 6.00
C SER A 138 13.07 19.18 7.14
N ALA A 139 14.22 19.80 6.86
CA ALA A 139 15.00 20.52 7.87
C ALA A 139 14.27 21.78 8.37
N ALA A 140 13.59 22.50 7.48
CA ALA A 140 12.79 23.67 7.85
C ALA A 140 11.64 23.32 8.80
N ARG A 141 10.92 22.22 8.53
CA ARG A 141 9.84 21.73 9.42
C ARG A 141 10.37 21.29 10.78
N LEU A 142 11.43 20.48 10.80
CA LEU A 142 12.05 20.05 12.07
C LEU A 142 12.56 21.23 12.90
N PHE A 143 13.08 22.27 12.26
CA PHE A 143 13.50 23.49 12.95
C PHE A 143 12.30 24.24 13.55
N TYR A 144 11.20 24.36 12.81
CA TYR A 144 9.97 24.97 13.29
C TYR A 144 9.37 24.19 14.47
N ASP A 145 9.26 22.86 14.37
CA ASP A 145 8.70 21.99 15.42
C ASP A 145 9.48 22.13 16.74
N LYS A 146 10.81 22.26 16.66
CA LYS A 146 11.69 22.55 17.80
C LYS A 146 11.42 23.92 18.42
N GLN A 147 11.09 24.93 17.62
CA GLN A 147 10.79 26.27 18.13
C GLN A 147 9.46 26.33 18.88
N ILE A 148 8.49 25.50 18.50
CA ILE A 148 7.16 25.46 19.13
C ILE A 148 7.06 24.41 20.25
N GLY A 149 8.08 23.56 20.43
CA GLY A 149 8.17 22.62 21.55
C GLY A 149 7.37 21.32 21.35
N GLU A 150 7.23 20.85 20.11
CA GLU A 150 6.52 19.61 19.77
C GLU A 150 7.44 18.35 19.68
N GLU A 151 8.62 18.37 20.32
CA GLU A 151 9.52 17.20 20.43
C GLU A 151 9.09 16.18 21.51
#